data_AF-A0A0F9R9R8-F1
#
_entry.id   AF-A0A0F9R9R8-F1
#
_cell.length_a   1.000
_cell.length_b   1.000
_cell.length_c   1.000
_cell.angle_alpha   90.00
_cell.angle_beta   90.00
_cell.angle_gamma   90.00
#
_symmetry.space_group_name_H-M   'P 1'
#
loop_
_entity.id
_entity.type
_entity.pdbx_description
1 polymer ?
#
loop_
_entity_poly.entity_id
_entity_poly.type
_entity_poly.pdbx_seq_one_letter_code
_entity_poly.pdbx_strand_id
1 'polypeptide(L)'
;MKKIAFVILSLIFIFSLLELKAEEEVVDLKSKEKIKGLLLQKFGETQKFRIEKGVDQAASLWRKSDGTSKEFEQLCEQYFIGTGELLDENFKRLEINFEILYGHFNKMSLDLNRPIDLDWGRILPLDRIFSQYSPSAHITEDFFKNKIAFFVPLNFPHYSLSEKAELGPKWSRKEWAHARMGDWFTSRVPAEIYQKRSQVYSDASAYIFEYNIYMGKLIDKKFKTYFPEDLKLIAHWGLRDELKARYVDPEGLYKQKIIYEIMLRIIDQQIPEIVINNSEYQWNPFTNKIYKDKKELTFTPEPLTRYKHFLNNF
;
A
#
# COMPACT_ATOMS: atom_id res chain seq x y z
N MET A 1 -6.78 32.92 26.35
CA MET A 1 -7.00 31.51 25.89
C MET A 1 -6.45 31.23 24.50
N LYS A 2 -6.84 31.95 23.43
CA LYS A 2 -6.34 31.69 22.06
C LYS A 2 -4.81 31.79 21.87
N LYS A 3 -4.14 32.74 22.55
CA LYS A 3 -2.67 32.90 22.49
C LYS A 3 -1.91 31.77 23.21
N ILE A 4 -2.49 31.21 24.29
CA ILE A 4 -1.89 30.10 25.05
C ILE A 4 -2.02 28.79 24.26
N ALA A 5 -3.16 28.57 23.59
CA ALA A 5 -3.36 27.43 22.71
C ALA A 5 -2.39 27.44 21.51
N PHE A 6 -2.08 28.60 20.94
CA PHE A 6 -1.14 28.72 19.82
C PHE A 6 0.30 28.38 20.24
N VAL A 7 0.74 28.86 21.42
CA VAL A 7 2.08 28.58 21.97
C VAL A 7 2.25 27.09 22.30
N ILE A 8 1.22 26.46 22.86
CA ILE A 8 1.23 25.02 23.16
C ILE A 8 1.28 24.19 21.87
N LEU A 9 0.55 24.57 20.82
CA LEU A 9 0.58 23.87 19.53
C LEU A 9 1.96 23.96 18.86
N SER A 10 2.61 25.13 18.91
CA SER A 10 3.97 25.31 18.39
C SER A 10 5.03 24.57 19.21
N LEU A 11 4.86 24.45 20.53
CA LEU A 11 5.77 23.67 21.39
C LEU A 11 5.65 22.16 21.12
N ILE A 12 4.44 21.65 20.86
CA ILE A 12 4.22 20.25 20.48
C ILE A 12 4.86 19.93 19.13
N PHE A 13 4.78 20.87 18.16
CA PHE A 13 5.42 20.70 16.85
C PHE A 13 6.96 20.73 16.91
N ILE A 14 7.53 21.53 17.83
CA ILE A 14 8.98 21.58 18.07
C ILE A 14 9.44 20.29 18.78
N PHE A 15 8.65 19.75 19.72
CA PHE A 15 8.96 18.50 20.40
C PHE A 15 8.83 17.27 19.48
N SER A 16 7.87 17.24 18.55
CA SER A 16 7.77 16.16 17.55
C SER A 16 8.89 16.19 16.52
N LEU A 17 9.51 17.35 16.27
CA LEU A 17 10.72 17.48 15.45
C LEU A 17 12.01 17.05 16.20
N LEU A 18 12.02 17.13 17.54
CA LEU A 18 13.17 16.76 18.38
C LEU A 18 13.30 15.24 18.59
N GLU A 19 12.24 14.45 18.39
CA GLU A 19 12.29 12.98 18.47
C GLU A 19 12.70 12.29 17.15
N LEU A 20 12.80 13.02 16.04
CA LEU A 20 13.60 12.58 14.90
C LEU A 20 15.07 12.80 15.24
N LYS A 21 15.65 11.91 16.04
CA LYS A 21 17.10 11.72 16.03
C LYS A 21 17.48 11.38 14.59
N ALA A 22 18.11 12.33 13.90
CA ALA A 22 18.85 12.02 12.69
C ALA A 22 19.77 10.85 13.02
N GLU A 23 19.57 9.74 12.32
CA GLU A 23 20.38 8.55 12.52
C GLU A 23 21.84 8.96 12.22
N GLU A 24 22.73 8.85 13.20
CA GLU A 24 24.12 9.30 13.04
C GLU A 24 24.75 8.62 11.82
N GLU A 25 25.33 9.40 10.91
CA GLU A 25 26.09 8.87 9.78
C GLU A 25 27.23 8.00 10.32
N VAL A 26 27.11 6.69 10.13
CA VAL A 26 28.11 5.71 10.59
C VAL A 26 29.31 5.69 9.66
N VAL A 27 29.06 5.85 8.37
CA VAL A 27 30.11 5.87 7.34
C VAL A 27 30.53 7.31 7.11
N ASP A 28 31.69 7.67 7.65
CA ASP A 28 32.25 9.01 7.52
C ASP A 28 32.69 9.33 6.09
N LEU A 29 32.76 10.63 5.78
CA LEU A 29 33.14 11.12 4.45
C LEU A 29 34.52 10.62 4.00
N LYS A 30 35.49 10.50 4.92
CA LYS A 30 36.85 10.05 4.59
C LYS A 30 36.83 8.58 4.13
N SER A 31 36.05 7.73 4.79
CA SER A 31 35.86 6.33 4.40
C SER A 31 35.18 6.22 3.02
N LYS A 32 34.15 7.04 2.75
CA LYS A 32 33.48 7.08 1.42
C LYS A 32 34.43 7.48 0.30
N GLU A 33 35.17 8.57 0.46
CA GLU A 33 36.09 9.06 -0.58
C GLU A 33 37.26 8.10 -0.81
N LYS A 34 37.76 7.49 0.27
CA LYS A 34 38.79 6.45 0.17
C LYS A 34 38.33 5.27 -0.67
N ILE A 35 37.16 4.70 -0.39
CA ILE A 35 36.68 3.52 -1.11
C ILE A 35 36.29 3.85 -2.56
N LYS A 36 35.69 5.01 -2.82
CA LYS A 36 35.44 5.48 -4.20
C LYS A 36 36.75 5.56 -5.00
N GLY A 37 37.80 6.14 -4.42
CA GLY A 37 39.12 6.22 -5.05
C GLY A 37 39.73 4.84 -5.35
N LEU A 38 39.63 3.89 -4.42
CA LEU A 38 40.09 2.51 -4.64
C LEU A 38 39.32 1.80 -5.76
N LEU A 39 38.00 1.94 -5.79
CA LEU A 39 37.16 1.36 -6.83
C LEU A 39 37.43 2.01 -8.20
N LEU A 40 37.63 3.33 -8.25
CA LEU A 40 38.01 4.04 -9.48
C LEU A 40 39.35 3.57 -10.01
N GLN A 41 40.34 3.37 -9.14
CA GLN A 41 41.64 2.83 -9.53
C GLN A 41 41.53 1.41 -10.09
N LYS A 42 40.64 0.58 -9.52
CA LYS A 42 40.45 -0.83 -9.91
C LYS A 42 39.62 -1.01 -11.18
N PHE A 43 38.56 -0.23 -11.36
CA PHE A 43 37.57 -0.41 -12.43
C PHE A 43 37.56 0.68 -13.50
N GLY A 44 38.27 1.80 -13.26
CA GLY A 44 38.46 2.89 -14.21
C GLY A 44 37.37 3.96 -14.21
N GLU A 45 37.69 5.09 -14.85
CA GLU A 45 36.84 6.30 -14.91
C GLU A 45 35.47 6.09 -15.58
N THR A 46 35.34 5.09 -16.45
CA THR A 46 34.05 4.78 -17.10
C THR A 46 32.98 4.33 -16.11
N GLN A 47 33.38 3.85 -14.92
CA GLN A 47 32.47 3.41 -13.86
C GLN A 47 32.16 4.50 -12.83
N LYS A 48 32.75 5.70 -12.97
CA LYS A 48 32.70 6.76 -11.96
C LYS A 48 31.30 7.05 -11.45
N PHE A 49 30.34 7.23 -12.37
CA PHE A 49 28.95 7.48 -12.02
C PHE A 49 28.35 6.38 -11.12
N ARG A 50 28.56 5.10 -11.44
CA ARG A 50 28.03 3.97 -10.65
C ARG A 50 28.73 3.87 -9.30
N ILE A 51 30.04 4.09 -9.26
CA ILE A 51 30.84 4.06 -8.03
C ILE A 51 30.36 5.14 -7.08
N GLU A 52 30.31 6.39 -7.53
CA GLU A 52 29.91 7.53 -6.70
C GLU A 52 28.48 7.35 -6.19
N LYS A 53 27.52 7.17 -7.11
CA LYS A 53 26.10 7.07 -6.75
C LYS A 53 25.81 5.83 -5.90
N GLY A 54 26.41 4.69 -6.24
CA GLY A 54 26.18 3.43 -5.55
C GLY A 54 26.79 3.37 -4.15
N VAL A 55 28.03 3.87 -3.99
CA VAL A 55 28.67 3.98 -2.67
C VAL A 55 27.90 4.97 -1.79
N ASP A 56 27.52 6.12 -2.32
CA ASP A 56 26.78 7.13 -1.53
C ASP A 56 25.40 6.61 -1.10
N GLN A 57 24.67 5.93 -1.99
CA GLN A 57 23.39 5.33 -1.66
C GLN A 57 23.55 4.21 -0.61
N ALA A 58 24.50 3.29 -0.79
CA ALA A 58 24.74 2.22 0.16
C ALA A 58 25.15 2.75 1.54
N ALA A 59 25.99 3.80 1.59
CA ALA A 59 26.40 4.45 2.82
C ALA A 59 25.22 5.16 3.52
N SER A 60 24.33 5.81 2.77
CA SER A 60 23.14 6.47 3.34
C SER A 60 22.17 5.49 4.01
N LEU A 61 22.25 4.20 3.66
CA LEU A 61 21.46 3.13 4.24
C LEU A 61 22.23 2.34 5.30
N TRP A 62 23.47 2.72 5.64
CA TRP A 62 24.30 1.98 6.59
C TRP A 62 24.07 2.45 8.02
N ARG A 63 23.68 1.53 8.92
CA ARG A 63 23.42 1.81 10.33
C ARG A 63 24.49 1.18 11.22
N LYS A 64 24.50 1.53 12.51
CA LYS A 64 25.45 0.97 13.49
C LYS A 64 25.32 -0.55 13.62
N SER A 65 24.10 -1.07 13.46
CA SER A 65 23.81 -2.51 13.45
C SER A 65 24.41 -3.24 12.25
N ASP A 66 24.81 -2.52 11.20
CA ASP A 66 25.39 -3.12 10.01
C ASP A 66 26.90 -3.31 10.12
N GLY A 67 27.58 -2.53 10.97
CA GLY A 67 29.01 -2.59 11.16
C GLY A 67 29.67 -1.22 11.13
N THR A 68 30.99 -1.24 11.17
CA THR A 68 31.88 -0.08 11.16
C THR A 68 32.13 0.46 9.75
N SER A 69 32.67 1.69 9.63
CA SER A 69 33.11 2.23 8.34
C SER A 69 34.08 1.31 7.61
N LYS A 70 34.95 0.61 8.35
CA LYS A 70 35.92 -0.33 7.77
C LYS A 70 35.23 -1.55 7.15
N GLU A 71 34.20 -2.09 7.79
CA GLU A 71 33.41 -3.19 7.25
C GLU A 71 32.60 -2.74 6.03
N PHE A 72 32.13 -1.48 6.00
CA PHE A 72 31.53 -0.90 4.81
C PHE A 72 32.50 -0.80 3.64
N GLU A 73 33.73 -0.32 3.87
CA GLU A 73 34.78 -0.28 2.84
C GLU A 73 35.05 -1.68 2.26
N GLN A 74 35.19 -2.69 3.13
CA GLN A 74 35.41 -4.08 2.74
C GLN A 74 34.25 -4.63 1.91
N LEU A 75 33.00 -4.34 2.31
CA LEU A 75 31.81 -4.73 1.56
C LEU A 75 31.83 -4.13 0.15
N CYS A 76 32.15 -2.84 0.03
CA CYS A 76 32.22 -2.18 -1.27
C CYS A 76 33.32 -2.78 -2.16
N GLU A 77 34.51 -3.02 -1.61
CA GLU A 77 35.63 -3.61 -2.35
C GLU A 77 35.33 -5.04 -2.82
N GLN A 78 34.65 -5.82 -1.98
CA GLN A 78 34.29 -7.21 -2.25
C GLN A 78 33.16 -7.34 -3.28
N TYR A 79 32.13 -6.49 -3.17
CA TYR A 79 30.87 -6.71 -3.88
C TYR A 79 30.57 -5.69 -4.99
N PHE A 80 31.40 -4.67 -5.19
CA PHE A 80 31.27 -3.82 -6.37
C PHE A 80 31.69 -4.58 -7.62
N ILE A 81 30.85 -4.52 -8.65
CA ILE A 81 31.04 -5.20 -9.92
C ILE A 81 31.09 -4.14 -11.02
N GLY A 82 32.16 -4.20 -11.83
CA GLY A 82 32.30 -3.41 -13.06
C GLY A 82 31.18 -3.69 -14.08
N THR A 83 31.21 -3.05 -15.24
CA THR A 83 30.24 -3.34 -16.31
C THR A 83 30.56 -4.66 -17.03
N GLY A 84 29.58 -5.20 -17.75
CA GLY A 84 29.74 -6.34 -18.64
C GLY A 84 28.94 -7.55 -18.19
N GLU A 85 29.38 -8.73 -18.61
CA GLU A 85 28.67 -10.01 -18.43
C GLU A 85 28.42 -10.34 -16.95
N LEU A 86 29.42 -10.14 -16.08
CA LEU A 86 29.28 -10.45 -14.66
C LEU A 86 28.20 -9.60 -13.96
N LEU A 87 28.02 -8.34 -14.38
CA LEU A 87 26.94 -7.50 -13.87
C LEU A 87 25.57 -8.04 -14.29
N ASP A 88 25.47 -8.52 -15.52
CA ASP A 88 24.24 -9.07 -16.09
C ASP A 88 23.86 -10.39 -15.44
N GLU A 89 24.85 -11.26 -15.18
CA GLU A 89 24.65 -12.50 -14.45
C GLU A 89 24.13 -12.24 -13.04
N ASN A 90 24.75 -11.30 -12.32
CA ASN A 90 24.31 -10.94 -10.97
C ASN A 90 22.92 -10.29 -10.99
N PHE A 91 22.63 -9.44 -11.98
CA PHE A 91 21.27 -8.92 -12.19
C PHE A 91 20.26 -10.06 -12.36
N LYS A 92 20.57 -11.06 -13.18
CA LYS A 92 19.69 -12.23 -13.41
C LYS A 92 19.52 -13.09 -12.15
N ARG A 93 20.57 -13.24 -11.34
CA ARG A 93 20.46 -13.92 -10.04
C ARG A 93 19.56 -13.16 -9.06
N LEU A 94 19.66 -11.84 -9.00
CA LEU A 94 18.76 -11.01 -8.19
C LEU A 94 17.31 -11.14 -8.66
N GLU A 95 17.06 -11.06 -9.97
CA GLU A 95 15.72 -11.23 -10.56
C GLU A 95 15.09 -12.56 -10.14
N ILE A 96 15.79 -13.67 -10.34
CA ILE A 96 15.31 -15.02 -9.99
C ILE A 96 15.06 -15.14 -8.47
N ASN A 97 16.00 -14.68 -7.64
CA ASN A 97 15.87 -14.81 -6.19
C ASN A 97 14.71 -13.97 -5.64
N PHE A 98 14.50 -12.78 -6.20
CA PHE A 98 13.35 -11.95 -5.83
C PHE A 98 12.04 -12.57 -6.32
N GLU A 99 11.99 -13.11 -7.52
CA GLU A 99 10.80 -13.83 -8.00
C GLU A 99 10.42 -14.99 -7.08
N ILE A 100 11.40 -15.81 -6.68
CA ILE A 100 11.19 -16.91 -5.73
C ILE A 100 10.60 -16.38 -4.43
N LEU A 101 11.26 -15.41 -3.79
CA LEU A 101 10.84 -14.93 -2.47
C LEU A 101 9.47 -14.25 -2.52
N TYR A 102 9.29 -13.25 -3.39
CA TYR A 102 8.03 -12.50 -3.46
C TYR A 102 6.88 -13.33 -4.02
N GLY A 103 7.16 -14.27 -4.93
CA GLY A 103 6.18 -15.25 -5.40
C GLY A 103 5.68 -16.15 -4.27
N HIS A 104 6.59 -16.68 -3.44
CA HIS A 104 6.22 -17.51 -2.29
C HIS A 104 5.52 -16.71 -1.18
N PHE A 105 5.96 -15.49 -0.88
CA PHE A 105 5.24 -14.64 0.07
C PHE A 105 3.82 -14.31 -0.40
N ASN A 106 3.65 -13.99 -1.68
CA ASN A 106 2.34 -13.78 -2.27
C ASN A 106 1.47 -15.04 -2.16
N LYS A 107 2.04 -16.21 -2.46
CA LYS A 107 1.32 -17.49 -2.30
C LYS A 107 0.89 -17.72 -0.85
N MET A 108 1.76 -17.49 0.14
CA MET A 108 1.41 -17.60 1.56
C MET A 108 0.23 -16.67 1.90
N SER A 109 0.29 -15.40 1.47
CA SER A 109 -0.81 -14.46 1.67
C SER A 109 -2.12 -14.94 1.03
N LEU A 110 -2.10 -15.41 -0.22
CA LEU A 110 -3.29 -15.94 -0.89
C LEU A 110 -3.87 -17.16 -0.16
N ASP A 111 -3.01 -18.10 0.25
CA ASP A 111 -3.43 -19.33 0.89
C ASP A 111 -4.01 -19.06 2.30
N LEU A 112 -3.44 -18.12 3.05
CA LEU A 112 -3.96 -17.69 4.36
C LEU A 112 -5.29 -16.93 4.25
N ASN A 113 -5.54 -16.24 3.14
CA ASN A 113 -6.77 -15.46 2.92
C ASN A 113 -7.93 -16.28 2.37
N ARG A 114 -7.72 -17.55 1.98
CA ARG A 114 -8.79 -18.39 1.39
C ARG A 114 -10.08 -18.43 2.20
N PRO A 115 -10.07 -18.55 3.55
CA PRO A 115 -11.33 -18.57 4.31
C PRO A 115 -12.14 -17.28 4.21
N ILE A 116 -11.50 -16.15 3.87
CA ILE A 116 -12.15 -14.84 3.71
C ILE A 116 -12.52 -14.58 2.26
N ASP A 117 -11.64 -14.94 1.33
CA ASP A 117 -11.81 -14.64 -0.09
C ASP A 117 -12.70 -15.65 -0.82
N LEU A 118 -12.82 -16.87 -0.30
CA LEU A 118 -13.61 -17.96 -0.89
C LEU A 118 -14.79 -18.35 0.02
N ASP A 119 -15.81 -18.96 -0.58
CA ASP A 119 -16.96 -19.47 0.17
C ASP A 119 -16.59 -20.78 0.89
N TRP A 120 -15.91 -20.65 2.03
CA TRP A 120 -15.57 -21.75 2.94
C TRP A 120 -16.58 -21.88 4.09
N GLY A 121 -17.72 -21.19 3.97
CA GLY A 121 -18.72 -21.09 5.02
C GLY A 121 -18.43 -19.98 6.02
N ARG A 122 -18.52 -20.29 7.32
CA ARG A 122 -18.42 -19.28 8.37
C ARG A 122 -16.98 -18.78 8.54
N ILE A 123 -16.77 -17.47 8.32
CA ILE A 123 -15.53 -16.77 8.68
C ILE A 123 -15.38 -16.74 10.20
N LEU A 124 -14.24 -17.23 10.70
CA LEU A 124 -13.87 -17.23 12.12
C LEU A 124 -13.04 -15.98 12.47
N PRO A 125 -12.99 -15.58 13.75
CA PRO A 125 -12.09 -14.52 14.20
C PRO A 125 -10.62 -14.80 13.88
N LEU A 126 -10.21 -16.07 13.89
CA LEU A 126 -8.84 -16.49 13.57
C LEU A 126 -8.48 -16.22 12.10
N ASP A 127 -9.44 -16.42 11.18
CA ASP A 127 -9.22 -16.16 9.74
C ASP A 127 -8.89 -14.69 9.51
N ARG A 128 -9.57 -13.79 10.24
CA ARG A 128 -9.29 -12.35 10.19
C ARG A 128 -7.89 -12.02 10.68
N ILE A 129 -7.44 -12.63 11.77
CA ILE A 129 -6.08 -12.43 12.27
C ILE A 129 -5.05 -12.89 11.23
N PHE A 130 -5.27 -14.05 10.58
CA PHE A 130 -4.39 -14.52 9.52
C PHE A 130 -4.41 -13.63 8.27
N SER A 131 -5.56 -13.07 7.91
CA SER A 131 -5.65 -12.13 6.78
C SER A 131 -4.86 -10.83 6.99
N GLN A 132 -4.66 -10.44 8.25
CA GLN A 132 -3.88 -9.27 8.62
C GLN A 132 -2.37 -9.55 8.60
N TYR A 133 -1.95 -10.81 8.66
CA TYR A 133 -0.54 -11.20 8.71
C TYR A 133 0.20 -10.92 7.39
N SER A 134 1.39 -10.34 7.47
CA SER A 134 2.25 -10.07 6.32
C SER A 134 3.48 -10.98 6.36
N PRO A 135 3.52 -12.10 5.59
CA PRO A 135 4.65 -13.03 5.58
C PRO A 135 5.99 -12.39 5.23
N SER A 136 5.97 -11.32 4.43
CA SER A 136 7.17 -10.61 3.98
C SER A 136 7.58 -9.43 4.87
N ALA A 137 6.93 -9.20 6.02
CA ALA A 137 7.12 -7.97 6.80
C ALA A 137 8.58 -7.69 7.18
N HIS A 138 9.37 -8.73 7.47
CA HIS A 138 10.75 -8.61 7.93
C HIS A 138 11.80 -8.73 6.82
N ILE A 139 11.41 -9.04 5.56
CA ILE A 139 12.37 -9.42 4.51
C ILE A 139 13.43 -8.35 4.26
N THR A 140 13.03 -7.07 4.31
CA THR A 140 13.95 -5.96 4.07
C THR A 140 14.97 -5.83 5.20
N GLU A 141 14.55 -5.99 6.47
CA GLU A 141 15.47 -5.96 7.60
C GLU A 141 16.47 -7.11 7.54
N ASP A 142 16.01 -8.31 7.20
CA ASP A 142 16.87 -9.48 7.09
C ASP A 142 17.88 -9.34 5.94
N PHE A 143 17.47 -8.72 4.83
CA PHE A 143 18.38 -8.38 3.73
C PHE A 143 19.43 -7.32 4.10
N PHE A 144 19.14 -6.40 5.01
CA PHE A 144 20.16 -5.50 5.53
C PHE A 144 21.11 -6.23 6.49
N LYS A 145 20.58 -7.05 7.40
CA LYS A 145 21.38 -7.87 8.34
C LYS A 145 22.36 -8.77 7.61
N ASN A 146 21.93 -9.46 6.55
CA ASN A 146 22.76 -10.37 5.76
C ASN A 146 23.51 -9.72 4.59
N LYS A 147 23.41 -8.39 4.43
CA LYS A 147 24.08 -7.56 3.42
C LYS A 147 23.58 -7.65 1.98
N ILE A 148 22.56 -8.46 1.67
CA ILE A 148 21.95 -8.51 0.33
C ILE A 148 21.43 -7.13 -0.09
N ALA A 149 20.82 -6.38 0.82
CA ALA A 149 20.26 -5.06 0.53
C ALA A 149 21.32 -3.99 0.20
N PHE A 150 22.59 -4.22 0.50
CA PHE A 150 23.68 -3.31 0.11
C PHE A 150 24.28 -3.66 -1.25
N PHE A 151 24.21 -4.92 -1.66
CA PHE A 151 24.67 -5.36 -2.97
C PHE A 151 23.96 -4.62 -4.11
N VAL A 152 22.64 -4.42 -3.96
CA VAL A 152 21.80 -3.77 -4.97
C VAL A 152 22.16 -2.29 -5.18
N PRO A 153 22.04 -1.38 -4.18
CA PRO A 153 22.35 0.03 -4.39
C PRO A 153 23.81 0.25 -4.78
N LEU A 154 24.74 -0.60 -4.32
CA LEU A 154 26.14 -0.52 -4.71
C LEU A 154 26.37 -0.75 -6.22
N ASN A 155 25.59 -1.64 -6.84
CA ASN A 155 25.80 -2.05 -8.22
C ASN A 155 24.76 -1.49 -9.21
N PHE A 156 23.55 -1.19 -8.75
CA PHE A 156 22.41 -0.72 -9.53
C PHE A 156 21.91 0.60 -8.92
N PRO A 157 22.32 1.76 -9.46
CA PRO A 157 21.96 3.05 -8.89
C PRO A 157 20.46 3.31 -8.92
N HIS A 158 19.93 3.90 -7.85
CA HIS A 158 18.58 4.46 -7.85
C HIS A 158 18.50 5.71 -8.72
N TYR A 159 17.34 5.95 -9.34
CA TYR A 159 17.02 7.18 -10.04
C TYR A 159 15.71 7.75 -9.52
N SER A 160 15.73 9.05 -9.22
CA SER A 160 14.55 9.83 -8.88
C SER A 160 13.54 9.85 -10.04
N LEU A 161 12.31 10.24 -9.74
CA LEU A 161 11.26 10.34 -10.76
C LEU A 161 11.62 11.34 -11.87
N SER A 162 12.24 12.48 -11.52
CA SER A 162 12.72 13.48 -12.48
C SER A 162 13.81 12.91 -13.38
N GLU A 163 14.82 12.23 -12.82
CA GLU A 163 15.86 11.58 -13.60
C GLU A 163 15.28 10.51 -14.55
N LYS A 164 14.33 9.71 -14.08
CA LYS A 164 13.65 8.70 -14.90
C LYS A 164 12.83 9.32 -16.03
N ALA A 165 12.19 10.46 -15.80
CA ALA A 165 11.44 11.16 -16.84
C ALA A 165 12.36 11.71 -17.94
N GLU A 166 13.56 12.20 -17.57
CA GLU A 166 14.53 12.74 -18.50
C GLU A 166 15.31 11.66 -19.26
N LEU A 167 15.82 10.65 -18.55
CA LEU A 167 16.71 9.63 -19.09
C LEU A 167 15.98 8.43 -19.66
N GLY A 168 14.80 8.12 -19.12
CA GLY A 168 13.99 6.96 -19.47
C GLY A 168 13.70 6.78 -20.96
N PRO A 169 13.41 7.84 -21.74
CA PRO A 169 13.23 7.74 -23.19
C PRO A 169 14.47 7.25 -23.95
N LYS A 170 15.67 7.38 -23.36
CA LYS A 170 16.95 6.97 -23.97
C LYS A 170 17.39 5.56 -23.54
N TRP A 171 16.74 5.00 -22.52
CA TRP A 171 17.11 3.70 -21.96
C TRP A 171 16.57 2.54 -22.80
N SER A 172 17.43 1.58 -23.06
CA SER A 172 17.06 0.24 -23.47
C SER A 172 16.24 -0.48 -22.38
N ARG A 173 15.59 -1.59 -22.76
CA ARG A 173 14.87 -2.45 -21.81
C ARG A 173 15.76 -2.91 -20.65
N LYS A 174 17.03 -3.17 -20.94
CA LYS A 174 18.02 -3.62 -19.94
C LYS A 174 18.36 -2.50 -18.96
N GLU A 175 18.59 -1.28 -19.44
CA GLU A 175 18.85 -0.13 -18.57
C GLU A 175 17.65 0.21 -17.70
N TRP A 176 16.43 0.10 -18.24
CA TRP A 176 15.20 0.20 -17.45
C TRP A 176 15.14 -0.86 -16.34
N ALA A 177 15.49 -2.11 -16.65
CA ALA A 177 15.50 -3.19 -15.68
C ALA A 177 16.54 -2.94 -14.57
N HIS A 178 17.73 -2.46 -14.92
CA HIS A 178 18.76 -2.07 -13.96
C HIS A 178 18.31 -0.90 -13.08
N ALA A 179 17.70 0.14 -13.66
CA ALA A 179 17.17 1.27 -12.90
C ALA A 179 16.05 0.85 -11.92
N ARG A 180 15.18 -0.09 -12.34
CA ARG A 180 14.15 -0.68 -11.48
C ARG A 180 14.74 -1.56 -10.38
N MET A 181 15.85 -2.25 -10.64
CA MET A 181 16.58 -2.98 -9.60
C MET A 181 17.09 -2.03 -8.51
N GLY A 182 17.61 -0.87 -8.89
CA GLY A 182 18.08 0.16 -7.94
C GLY A 182 16.99 0.74 -7.03
N ASP A 183 15.71 0.52 -7.34
CA ASP A 183 14.59 1.03 -6.54
C ASP A 183 14.20 0.15 -5.35
N TRP A 184 14.73 -1.08 -5.27
CA TRP A 184 14.37 -2.02 -4.21
C TRP A 184 14.75 -1.52 -2.81
N PHE A 185 15.86 -0.81 -2.68
CA PHE A 185 16.38 -0.34 -1.38
C PHE A 185 16.71 1.15 -1.44
N THR A 186 15.69 1.96 -1.17
CA THR A 186 15.79 3.43 -1.11
C THR A 186 15.53 3.97 0.30
N SER A 187 15.03 3.14 1.20
CA SER A 187 14.77 3.46 2.60
C SER A 187 14.77 2.20 3.45
N ARG A 188 14.83 2.38 4.78
CA ARG A 188 14.75 1.30 5.79
C ARG A 188 13.46 1.40 6.59
N VAL A 189 12.37 0.94 5.97
CA VAL A 189 11.06 0.87 6.64
C VAL A 189 11.05 -0.32 7.62
N PRO A 190 10.73 -0.10 8.91
CA PRO A 190 10.67 -1.18 9.89
C PRO A 190 9.58 -2.22 9.58
N ALA A 191 9.80 -3.46 10.01
CA ALA A 191 8.87 -4.56 9.79
C ALA A 191 7.50 -4.32 10.44
N GLU A 192 7.45 -3.66 11.60
CA GLU A 192 6.18 -3.34 12.26
C GLU A 192 5.29 -2.42 11.40
N ILE A 193 5.87 -1.56 10.56
CA ILE A 193 5.12 -0.70 9.65
C ILE A 193 4.50 -1.52 8.53
N TYR A 194 5.25 -2.48 7.96
CA TYR A 194 4.70 -3.39 6.95
C TYR A 194 3.59 -4.28 7.52
N GLN A 195 3.78 -4.79 8.74
CA GLN A 195 2.77 -5.58 9.43
C GLN A 195 1.52 -4.74 9.75
N LYS A 196 1.70 -3.48 10.18
CA LYS A 196 0.61 -2.55 10.45
C LYS A 196 -0.16 -2.18 9.18
N ARG A 197 0.54 -1.94 8.07
CA ARG A 197 -0.08 -1.68 6.77
C ARG A 197 -0.97 -2.84 6.34
N SER A 198 -0.47 -4.08 6.47
CA SER A 198 -1.26 -5.30 6.16
C SER A 198 -2.52 -5.39 7.02
N GLN A 199 -2.38 -5.13 8.33
CA GLN A 199 -3.52 -5.09 9.25
C GLN A 199 -4.56 -4.04 8.81
N VAL A 200 -4.15 -2.80 8.58
CA VAL A 200 -5.05 -1.70 8.20
C VAL A 200 -5.74 -1.97 6.87
N TYR A 201 -5.01 -2.51 5.90
CA TYR A 201 -5.57 -2.84 4.59
C TYR A 201 -6.60 -3.96 4.67
N SER A 202 -6.33 -5.01 5.46
CA SER A 202 -7.30 -6.07 5.73
C SER A 202 -8.54 -5.55 6.44
N ASP A 203 -8.40 -4.68 7.45
CA ASP A 203 -9.53 -4.06 8.15
C ASP A 203 -10.40 -3.21 7.21
N ALA A 204 -9.77 -2.43 6.33
CA ALA A 204 -10.48 -1.65 5.31
C ALA A 204 -11.19 -2.55 4.28
N SER A 205 -10.55 -3.64 3.87
CA SER A 205 -11.12 -4.61 2.93
C SER A 205 -12.32 -5.34 3.53
N ALA A 206 -12.22 -5.78 4.79
CA ALA A 206 -13.32 -6.40 5.52
C ALA A 206 -14.53 -5.47 5.62
N TYR A 207 -14.31 -4.19 5.99
CA TYR A 207 -15.37 -3.17 5.98
C TYR A 207 -16.05 -3.08 4.62
N ILE A 208 -15.29 -3.13 3.52
CA ILE A 208 -15.83 -3.05 2.16
C ILE A 208 -16.61 -4.31 1.78
N PHE A 209 -16.06 -5.50 2.02
CA PHE A 209 -16.67 -6.78 1.63
C PHE A 209 -17.94 -7.09 2.41
N GLU A 210 -18.00 -6.64 3.65
CA GLU A 210 -19.18 -6.79 4.48
C GLU A 210 -20.22 -5.71 4.22
N TYR A 211 -19.96 -4.70 3.41
CA TYR A 211 -20.91 -3.61 3.19
C TYR A 211 -21.97 -4.00 2.15
N ASN A 212 -23.16 -4.46 2.59
CA ASN A 212 -24.22 -4.88 1.68
C ASN A 212 -25.50 -4.03 1.77
N ILE A 213 -26.17 -3.88 0.62
CA ILE A 213 -27.48 -3.25 0.49
C ILE A 213 -28.49 -4.29 0.02
N TYR A 214 -29.63 -4.38 0.72
CA TYR A 214 -30.76 -5.23 0.34
C TYR A 214 -31.64 -4.48 -0.67
N MET A 215 -31.39 -4.72 -1.95
CA MET A 215 -32.02 -3.99 -3.06
C MET A 215 -33.53 -4.21 -3.11
N GLY A 216 -34.01 -5.39 -2.73
CA GLY A 216 -35.44 -5.71 -2.64
C GLY A 216 -36.21 -4.91 -1.58
N LYS A 217 -35.51 -4.27 -0.63
CA LYS A 217 -36.10 -3.40 0.40
C LYS A 217 -36.10 -1.93 0.02
N LEU A 218 -35.64 -1.59 -1.18
CA LEU A 218 -35.68 -0.23 -1.71
C LEU A 218 -37.06 0.11 -2.24
N ILE A 219 -37.58 1.25 -1.80
CA ILE A 219 -38.91 1.73 -2.17
C ILE A 219 -38.87 3.14 -2.75
N ASP A 220 -39.84 3.46 -3.60
CA ASP A 220 -40.09 4.84 -4.01
C ASP A 220 -41.12 5.55 -3.10
N LYS A 221 -41.55 6.76 -3.49
CA LYS A 221 -42.56 7.54 -2.76
C LYS A 221 -43.94 6.87 -2.71
N LYS A 222 -44.20 5.88 -3.56
CA LYS A 222 -45.44 5.10 -3.65
C LYS A 222 -45.31 3.71 -3.01
N PHE A 223 -44.22 3.45 -2.28
CA PHE A 223 -43.89 2.14 -1.70
C PHE A 223 -43.70 1.02 -2.75
N LYS A 224 -43.38 1.37 -4.00
CA LYS A 224 -43.07 0.39 -5.05
C LYS A 224 -41.59 -0.03 -4.98
N THR A 225 -41.35 -1.33 -5.10
CA THR A 225 -40.01 -1.93 -5.24
C THR A 225 -39.68 -2.17 -6.71
N TYR A 226 -38.38 -2.22 -7.03
CA TYR A 226 -37.89 -2.31 -8.42
C TYR A 226 -36.86 -3.42 -8.64
N PHE A 227 -36.44 -4.08 -7.57
CA PHE A 227 -35.45 -5.15 -7.57
C PHE A 227 -36.05 -6.43 -6.98
N PRO A 228 -35.51 -7.62 -7.30
CA PRO A 228 -35.91 -8.87 -6.66
C PRO A 228 -35.81 -8.79 -5.14
N GLU A 229 -36.73 -9.47 -4.44
CA GLU A 229 -36.88 -9.36 -2.99
C GLU A 229 -35.63 -9.81 -2.22
N ASP A 230 -34.95 -10.83 -2.74
CA ASP A 230 -33.76 -11.46 -2.19
C ASP A 230 -32.45 -10.83 -2.69
N LEU A 231 -32.51 -9.84 -3.60
CA LEU A 231 -31.31 -9.24 -4.17
C LEU A 231 -30.53 -8.46 -3.10
N LYS A 232 -29.36 -8.99 -2.75
CA LYS A 232 -28.37 -8.38 -1.85
C LYS A 232 -27.10 -8.07 -2.64
N LEU A 233 -26.66 -6.82 -2.61
CA LEU A 233 -25.47 -6.38 -3.35
C LEU A 233 -24.41 -5.82 -2.41
N ILE A 234 -23.16 -6.25 -2.59
CA ILE A 234 -21.99 -5.62 -1.99
C ILE A 234 -21.83 -4.22 -2.61
N ALA A 235 -21.62 -3.20 -1.78
CA ALA A 235 -21.61 -1.81 -2.23
C ALA A 235 -20.45 -1.48 -3.18
N HIS A 236 -19.29 -2.11 -3.01
CA HIS A 236 -18.10 -1.79 -3.80
C HIS A 236 -18.22 -2.13 -5.29
N TRP A 237 -18.72 -3.31 -5.62
CA TRP A 237 -18.75 -3.82 -7.00
C TRP A 237 -20.14 -4.29 -7.41
N GLY A 238 -20.93 -4.87 -6.50
CA GLY A 238 -22.31 -5.29 -6.79
C GLY A 238 -23.20 -4.14 -7.26
N LEU A 239 -23.17 -2.98 -6.59
CA LEU A 239 -23.93 -1.80 -7.04
C LEU A 239 -23.48 -1.31 -8.43
N ARG A 240 -22.18 -1.22 -8.66
CA ARG A 240 -21.61 -0.80 -9.95
C ARG A 240 -22.03 -1.76 -11.07
N ASP A 241 -21.94 -3.06 -10.83
CA ASP A 241 -22.19 -4.09 -11.84
C ASP A 241 -23.68 -4.21 -12.12
N GLU A 242 -24.53 -4.12 -11.10
CA GLU A 242 -25.98 -4.01 -11.28
C GLU A 242 -26.35 -2.74 -12.05
N LEU A 243 -25.75 -1.58 -11.74
CA LEU A 243 -25.97 -0.34 -12.50
C LEU A 243 -25.61 -0.53 -13.98
N LYS A 244 -24.45 -1.17 -14.26
CA LYS A 244 -24.00 -1.47 -15.62
C LYS A 244 -24.95 -2.43 -16.35
N ALA A 245 -25.46 -3.46 -15.67
CA ALA A 245 -26.38 -4.43 -16.23
C ALA A 245 -27.70 -3.78 -16.71
N ARG A 246 -28.06 -2.59 -16.18
CA ARG A 246 -29.28 -1.87 -16.57
C ARG A 246 -29.12 -0.95 -17.79
N TYR A 247 -27.95 -0.82 -18.41
CA TYR A 247 -27.82 -0.01 -19.64
C TYR A 247 -28.52 -0.63 -20.85
N VAL A 248 -28.65 -1.96 -20.87
CA VAL A 248 -29.32 -2.70 -21.95
C VAL A 248 -30.82 -2.89 -21.71
N ASP A 249 -31.30 -2.55 -20.52
CA ASP A 249 -32.72 -2.64 -20.12
C ASP A 249 -33.44 -1.35 -20.58
N PRO A 250 -34.42 -1.41 -21.51
CA PRO A 250 -35.16 -0.24 -21.97
C PRO A 250 -35.86 0.53 -20.85
N GLU A 251 -36.18 -0.12 -19.73
CA GLU A 251 -36.78 0.49 -18.54
C GLU A 251 -35.77 0.65 -17.38
N GLY A 252 -34.48 0.42 -17.65
CA GLY A 252 -33.41 0.36 -16.65
C GLY A 252 -33.04 1.70 -16.03
N LEU A 253 -33.36 2.83 -16.68
CA LEU A 253 -32.94 4.17 -16.24
C LEU A 253 -33.38 4.48 -14.80
N TYR A 254 -34.59 4.07 -14.40
CA TYR A 254 -35.07 4.32 -13.05
C TYR A 254 -34.28 3.51 -12.00
N LYS A 255 -33.96 2.24 -12.29
CA LYS A 255 -33.11 1.39 -11.45
C LYS A 255 -31.70 1.96 -11.33
N GLN A 256 -31.12 2.44 -12.44
CA GLN A 256 -29.82 3.11 -12.44
C GLN A 256 -29.82 4.34 -11.53
N LYS A 257 -30.87 5.17 -11.59
CA LYS A 257 -31.02 6.34 -10.70
C LYS A 257 -31.12 5.95 -9.23
N ILE A 258 -31.85 4.89 -8.91
CA ILE A 258 -31.88 4.36 -7.53
C ILE A 258 -30.47 4.03 -7.06
N ILE A 259 -29.71 3.26 -7.85
CA ILE A 259 -28.35 2.84 -7.48
C ILE A 259 -27.40 4.04 -7.36
N TYR A 260 -27.51 4.99 -8.28
CA TYR A 260 -26.74 6.22 -8.25
C TYR A 260 -26.98 7.01 -6.95
N GLU A 261 -28.24 7.18 -6.54
CA GLU A 261 -28.57 7.82 -5.27
C GLU A 261 -27.99 7.04 -4.07
N ILE A 262 -28.07 5.71 -4.08
CA ILE A 262 -27.44 4.89 -3.02
C ILE A 262 -25.95 5.20 -2.95
N MET A 263 -25.24 5.19 -4.08
CA MET A 263 -23.82 5.49 -4.13
C MET A 263 -23.52 6.91 -3.63
N LEU A 264 -24.34 7.91 -3.95
CA LEU A 264 -24.19 9.25 -3.41
C LEU A 264 -24.35 9.28 -1.89
N ARG A 265 -25.39 8.63 -1.35
CA ARG A 265 -25.64 8.54 0.11
C ARG A 265 -24.51 7.84 0.87
N ILE A 266 -23.89 6.87 0.21
CA ILE A 266 -22.72 6.16 0.70
C ILE A 266 -21.49 7.08 0.71
N ILE A 267 -21.26 7.83 -0.37
CA ILE A 267 -20.12 8.75 -0.48
C ILE A 267 -20.26 9.93 0.48
N ASP A 268 -21.41 10.61 0.51
CA ASP A 268 -21.65 11.78 1.38
C ASP A 268 -21.90 11.42 2.86
N GLN A 269 -21.85 10.13 3.21
CA GLN A 269 -22.11 9.59 4.55
C GLN A 269 -23.47 9.99 5.12
N GLN A 270 -24.48 10.10 4.24
CA GLN A 270 -25.89 10.33 4.62
C GLN A 270 -26.73 9.06 4.60
N ILE A 271 -26.18 7.93 4.10
CA ILE A 271 -26.87 6.64 4.15
C ILE A 271 -27.23 6.30 5.61
N PRO A 272 -28.46 5.84 5.87
CA PRO A 272 -28.81 5.40 7.21
C PRO A 272 -27.98 4.19 7.64
N GLU A 273 -27.40 4.24 8.83
CA GLU A 273 -26.60 3.11 9.34
C GLU A 273 -27.41 1.80 9.39
N ILE A 274 -28.68 1.91 9.77
CA ILE A 274 -29.57 0.76 9.97
C ILE A 274 -29.98 0.03 8.68
N VAL A 275 -29.67 0.54 7.48
CA VAL A 275 -29.99 -0.14 6.21
C VAL A 275 -28.82 -0.96 5.67
N ILE A 276 -27.62 -0.79 6.23
CA ILE A 276 -26.43 -1.55 5.87
C ILE A 276 -26.55 -2.94 6.48
N ASN A 277 -26.40 -3.99 5.67
CA ASN A 277 -26.52 -5.39 6.10
C ASN A 277 -27.85 -5.77 6.78
N ASN A 278 -28.90 -4.98 6.60
CA ASN A 278 -30.18 -5.20 7.27
C ASN A 278 -31.34 -5.26 6.28
N SER A 279 -32.13 -6.33 6.35
CA SER A 279 -33.31 -6.56 5.49
C SER A 279 -34.65 -6.19 6.15
N GLU A 280 -34.64 -5.77 7.42
CA GLU A 280 -35.86 -5.48 8.18
C GLU A 280 -36.53 -4.15 7.80
N TYR A 281 -35.77 -3.23 7.20
CA TYR A 281 -36.20 -1.86 6.97
C TYR A 281 -36.37 -1.60 5.48
N GLN A 282 -37.43 -0.86 5.12
CA GLN A 282 -37.60 -0.32 3.78
C GLN A 282 -36.98 1.07 3.69
N TRP A 283 -36.27 1.35 2.61
CA TRP A 283 -35.56 2.63 2.44
C TRP A 283 -35.84 3.27 1.09
N ASN A 284 -36.08 4.58 1.09
CA ASN A 284 -36.17 5.38 -0.13
C ASN A 284 -34.89 6.20 -0.29
N PRO A 285 -33.99 5.84 -1.25
CA PRO A 285 -32.71 6.54 -1.43
C PRO A 285 -32.85 8.00 -1.90
N PHE A 286 -33.90 8.32 -2.67
CA PHE A 286 -34.13 9.66 -3.18
C PHE A 286 -34.49 10.64 -2.06
N THR A 287 -35.42 10.26 -1.19
CA THR A 287 -35.84 11.12 -0.06
C THR A 287 -35.01 10.89 1.20
N ASN A 288 -34.17 9.86 1.20
CA ASN A 288 -33.42 9.36 2.34
C ASN A 288 -34.29 9.07 3.57
N LYS A 289 -35.41 8.38 3.39
CA LYS A 289 -36.38 8.06 4.46
C LYS A 289 -36.49 6.55 4.66
N ILE A 290 -36.68 6.14 5.91
CA ILE A 290 -36.76 4.72 6.30
C ILE A 290 -38.14 4.42 6.88
N TYR A 291 -38.59 3.19 6.62
CA TYR A 291 -39.88 2.71 7.05
C TYR A 291 -39.77 1.29 7.63
N LYS A 292 -40.56 1.03 8.68
CA LYS A 292 -40.86 -0.33 9.18
C LYS A 292 -42.37 -0.44 9.30
N ASP A 293 -42.96 -1.48 8.73
CA ASP A 293 -44.42 -1.66 8.69
C ASP A 293 -45.19 -0.43 8.19
N LYS A 294 -44.66 0.24 7.16
CA LYS A 294 -45.16 1.50 6.56
C LYS A 294 -45.14 2.73 7.49
N LYS A 295 -44.54 2.64 8.67
CA LYS A 295 -44.31 3.79 9.55
C LYS A 295 -42.93 4.37 9.31
N GLU A 296 -42.87 5.68 9.09
CA GLU A 296 -41.60 6.42 8.95
C GLU A 296 -40.83 6.39 10.27
N LEU A 297 -39.52 6.17 10.19
CA LEU A 297 -38.61 6.14 11.34
C LEU A 297 -37.54 7.21 11.19
N THR A 298 -37.13 7.79 12.32
CA THR A 298 -35.90 8.58 12.41
C THR A 298 -34.69 7.66 12.37
N PHE A 299 -33.58 8.13 11.83
CA PHE A 299 -32.34 7.36 11.75
C PHE A 299 -31.12 8.21 12.00
N THR A 300 -30.01 7.53 12.27
CA THR A 300 -28.68 8.12 12.32
C THR A 300 -27.95 7.77 11.03
N PRO A 301 -27.37 8.74 10.30
CA PRO A 301 -26.48 8.46 9.19
C PRO A 301 -25.28 7.63 9.63
N GLU A 302 -24.72 6.84 8.71
CA GLU A 302 -23.43 6.17 8.92
C GLU A 302 -22.38 7.22 9.33
N PRO A 303 -21.62 6.98 10.41
CA PRO A 303 -20.49 7.85 10.75
C PRO A 303 -19.44 7.90 9.62
N LEU A 304 -18.45 8.79 9.71
CA LEU A 304 -17.36 8.90 8.71
C LEU A 304 -16.39 7.69 8.68
N THR A 305 -16.87 6.48 8.97
CA THR A 305 -16.13 5.23 9.07
C THR A 305 -15.40 4.88 7.77
N ARG A 306 -16.04 5.02 6.60
CA ARG A 306 -15.37 4.83 5.29
C ARG A 306 -14.13 5.70 5.17
N TYR A 307 -14.25 6.98 5.52
CA TYR A 307 -13.16 7.93 5.41
C TYR A 307 -12.08 7.70 6.45
N LYS A 308 -12.44 7.22 7.64
CA LYS A 308 -11.48 6.75 8.63
C LYS A 308 -10.66 5.56 8.10
N HIS A 309 -11.30 4.55 7.50
CA HIS A 309 -10.59 3.43 6.86
C HIS A 309 -9.70 3.92 5.72
N PHE A 310 -10.19 4.83 4.87
CA PHE A 310 -9.39 5.43 3.80
C PHE A 310 -8.16 6.16 4.35
N LEU A 311 -8.31 7.01 5.36
CA LEU A 311 -7.21 7.78 5.94
C LEU A 311 -6.18 6.89 6.64
N ASN A 312 -6.61 5.82 7.31
CA ASN A 312 -5.68 4.91 7.99
C ASN A 312 -4.70 4.23 7.02
N ASN A 313 -5.01 4.14 5.73
CA ASN A 313 -4.14 3.51 4.72
C ASN A 313 -2.91 4.36 4.34
N PHE A 314 -2.80 5.60 4.83
CA PHE A 314 -1.72 6.55 4.53
C PHE A 314 -0.97 6.97 5.81
#